data_AF-A0A1N6JQM4-F1
#
_entry.id   AF-A0A1N6JQM4-F1
#
_cell.length_a   1.000
_cell.length_b   1.000
_cell.length_c   1.000
_cell.angle_alpha   90.00
_cell.angle_beta   90.00
_cell.angle_gamma   90.00
#
_symmetry.space_group_name_H-M   'P 1'
#
loop_
_entity.id
_entity.type
_entity.pdbx_description
1 polymer ?
#
loop_
_entity_poly.entity_id
_entity_poly.type
_entity_poly.pdbx_seq_one_letter_code
_entity_poly.pdbx_strand_id
1 'polypeptide(L)' 'MNAATQVPGGRVVAVRDAIVDVAFDRVALPLIEQSMSIISDHGPPIIAEVLAHLDERTVGVLEDRG' A
#
# COMPACT_ATOMS: atom_id res chain seq x y z
N MET A 1 -13.95 24.69 5.12
CA MET A 1 -12.62 24.15 4.75
C MET A 1 -12.53 22.76 5.36
N ASN A 2 -12.91 21.72 4.63
CA ASN A 2 -12.78 20.35 5.14
C ASN A 2 -11.33 19.93 4.96
N ALA A 3 -10.59 19.79 6.07
CA ALA A 3 -9.35 19.05 6.06
C ALA A 3 -9.73 17.60 5.76
N ALA A 4 -9.61 17.17 4.51
CA ALA A 4 -9.51 15.76 4.20
C ALA A 4 -8.38 15.24 5.08
N THR A 5 -8.70 14.38 6.05
CA THR A 5 -7.72 13.68 6.86
C THR A 5 -6.73 13.09 5.86
N GLN A 6 -5.53 13.66 5.81
CA GLN A 6 -4.51 13.26 4.85
C GLN A 6 -4.06 11.88 5.31
N VAL A 7 -4.78 10.85 4.85
CA VAL A 7 -4.40 9.45 5.07
C VAL A 7 -2.97 9.35 4.56
N PRO A 8 -2.02 8.85 5.36
CA PRO A 8 -0.66 8.58 4.92
C PRO A 8 -0.68 7.89 3.56
N GLY A 9 -0.34 8.64 2.50
CA GLY A 9 -0.42 8.14 1.14
C GLY A 9 0.82 7.31 0.81
N GLY A 10 0.61 6.09 0.36
CA GLY A 10 1.62 5.30 -0.35
C GLY A 10 1.46 5.48 -1.86
N ARG A 11 2.52 5.21 -2.62
CA ARG A 11 2.50 5.22 -4.09
C ARG A 11 2.99 3.87 -4.60
N VAL A 12 2.22 3.25 -5.50
CA VAL A 12 2.66 2.06 -6.22
C VAL A 12 3.87 2.44 -7.09
N VAL A 13 4.99 1.74 -6.89
CA VAL A 13 6.24 1.96 -7.64
C VAL A 13 6.57 0.80 -8.58
N ALA A 14 6.04 -0.40 -8.31
CA ALA A 14 6.14 -1.54 -9.21
C ALA A 14 4.95 -2.49 -9.03
N VAL A 15 4.62 -3.22 -10.10
CA VAL A 15 3.65 -4.33 -10.10
C VAL A 15 4.33 -5.52 -10.77
N ARG A 16 4.36 -6.65 -10.08
CA ARG A 16 5.03 -7.90 -10.49
C ARG A 16 4.11 -9.07 -10.21
N ASP A 17 3.38 -9.50 -11.23
CA ASP A 17 2.32 -10.51 -11.07
C ASP A 17 1.32 -10.07 -9.97
N ALA A 18 1.17 -10.83 -8.89
CA ALA A 18 0.31 -10.47 -7.76
C ALA A 18 0.99 -9.58 -6.70
N ILE A 19 2.30 -9.37 -6.77
CA ILE A 19 3.06 -8.53 -5.82
C ILE A 19 3.08 -7.08 -6.28
N VAL A 20 2.80 -6.17 -5.36
CA VAL A 20 2.84 -4.72 -5.58
C VAL A 20 3.83 -4.09 -4.62
N ASP A 21 4.76 -3.30 -5.14
CA ASP A 21 5.69 -2.53 -4.31
C ASP A 21 5.10 -1.14 -4.08
N VAL A 22 5.00 -0.74 -2.82
CA VAL A 22 4.41 0.55 -2.41
C VAL A 22 5.43 1.35 -1.62
N ALA A 23 5.77 2.53 -2.14
CA ALA A 23 6.67 3.47 -1.49
C ALA A 23 5.89 4.46 -0.61
N PHE A 24 6.44 4.76 0.57
CA PHE A 24 5.93 5.69 1.56
C PHE A 24 6.95 6.80 1.82
N ASP A 25 6.53 8.06 1.78
CA ASP A 25 7.47 9.18 1.82
C ASP A 25 7.92 9.57 3.25
N ARG A 26 6.98 9.97 4.12
CA ARG A 26 7.29 10.54 5.46
C ARG A 26 6.55 9.84 6.60
N VAL A 27 6.03 8.65 6.33
CA VAL A 27 5.26 7.87 7.30
C VAL A 27 5.98 6.58 7.59
N ALA A 28 5.80 6.07 8.81
CA ALA A 28 6.30 4.76 9.17
C ALA A 28 5.72 3.71 8.21
N LEU A 29 6.54 2.73 7.84
CA LEU A 29 6.08 1.62 7.02
C LEU A 29 5.00 0.84 7.79
N PRO A 30 3.92 0.41 7.11
CA PRO A 30 2.98 -0.56 7.66
C PRO A 30 3.71 -1.81 8.18
N LEU A 31 3.17 -2.43 9.22
CA LEU A 31 3.72 -3.68 9.74
C LEU A 31 3.53 -4.82 8.74
N ILE A 32 4.38 -5.85 8.81
CA ILE A 32 4.13 -7.12 8.11
C ILE A 32 2.82 -7.71 8.63
N GLU A 33 2.07 -8.39 7.77
CA GLU A 33 0.69 -8.89 7.99
C GLU A 33 -0.38 -7.78 8.14
N GLN A 34 0.00 -6.50 8.02
CA GLN A 34 -0.98 -5.42 8.03
C GLN A 34 -1.66 -5.29 6.66
N SER A 35 -3.00 -5.32 6.66
CA SER A 35 -3.78 -5.04 5.45
C SER A 35 -3.84 -3.55 5.14
N MET A 36 -3.82 -3.22 3.85
CA MET A 36 -4.00 -1.87 3.33
C MET A 36 -4.86 -1.86 2.06
N SER A 37 -5.53 -0.75 1.81
CA SER A 37 -6.29 -0.54 0.57
C SER A 37 -5.45 0.16 -0.48
N ILE A 38 -5.40 -0.42 -1.68
CA ILE A 38 -4.90 0.23 -2.89
C ILE A 38 -6.11 0.76 -3.66
N ILE A 39 -6.14 2.07 -3.85
CA ILE A 39 -7.23 2.77 -4.53
C ILE A 39 -6.74 3.16 -5.93
N SER A 40 -7.51 2.79 -6.95
CA SER A 40 -7.36 3.23 -8.34
C SER A 40 -8.54 4.09 -8.74
N ASP A 41 -8.35 4.96 -9.74
CA ASP A 41 -9.44 5.78 -10.29
C ASP A 41 -10.55 4.94 -10.95
N HIS A 42 -10.23 3.69 -11.28
CA HIS A 42 -11.13 2.74 -11.91
C HIS A 42 -11.13 1.42 -11.13
N GLY A 43 -12.33 0.91 -10.83
CA GLY A 43 -12.52 -0.38 -10.17
C GLY A 43 -12.72 -0.29 -8.65
N PRO A 44 -13.08 -1.43 -8.02
CA PRO A 44 -13.16 -1.52 -6.56
C PRO A 44 -11.77 -1.42 -5.93
N PRO A 45 -11.66 -0.94 -4.68
CA PRO A 45 -10.40 -0.97 -3.94
C PRO A 45 -9.87 -2.39 -3.81
N ILE A 46 -8.56 -2.55 -3.96
CA ILE A 46 -7.87 -3.81 -3.73
C ILE A 46 -7.43 -3.82 -2.26
N ILE A 47 -7.74 -4.87 -1.52
CA ILE A 47 -7.17 -5.11 -0.20
C ILE A 47 -5.90 -5.93 -0.41
N ALA A 48 -4.79 -5.48 0.17
CA ALA A 48 -3.51 -6.16 0.08
C ALA A 48 -2.84 -6.23 1.44
N GLU A 49 -2.17 -7.34 1.71
CA GLU A 49 -1.42 -7.58 2.94
C GLU A 49 0.07 -7.31 2.72
N VAL A 50 0.69 -6.63 3.69
CA VAL A 50 2.12 -6.34 3.67
C VAL A 50 2.92 -7.61 3.96
N LEU A 51 3.72 -8.04 2.99
CA LEU A 51 4.53 -9.25 3.10
C LEU A 51 5.95 -8.95 3.60
N ALA A 52 6.53 -7.81 3.20
CA ALA A 52 7.90 -7.48 3.53
C ALA A 52 8.18 -5.97 3.43
N HIS A 53 9.16 -5.49 4.20
CA HIS A 53 9.86 -4.24 3.92
C HIS A 53 10.99 -4.53 2.93
N LEU A 54 10.95 -3.88 1.76
CA LEU A 54 11.97 -4.03 0.71
C LEU A 54 13.16 -3.09 0.94
N ASP A 55 12.87 -1.92 1.49
CA ASP A 55 13.83 -0.94 1.98
C ASP A 55 13.18 -0.09 3.09
N GLU A 56 13.83 0.99 3.52
CA GLU A 56 13.37 1.86 4.61
C GLU A 56 12.08 2.66 4.29
N ARG A 57 11.64 2.65 3.02
CA ARG A 57 10.47 3.38 2.50
C ARG A 57 9.55 2.55 1.62
N THR A 58 9.92 1.33 1.25
CA THR A 58 9.13 0.51 0.33
C THR A 58 8.72 -0.78 0.99
N VAL A 59 7.45 -1.15 0.82
CA VAL A 59 6.94 -2.47 1.20
C VAL A 59 6.49 -3.24 -0.03
N GLY A 60 6.60 -4.57 0.01
CA GLY A 60 5.94 -5.46 -0.93
C GLY A 60 4.62 -5.93 -0.34
N VAL A 61 3.53 -5.85 -1.10
CA VAL A 61 2.19 -6.31 -0.70
C VAL A 61 1.62 -7.31 -1.70
N LEU A 62 0.68 -8.12 -1.25
CA LEU A 62 -0.04 -9.10 -2.07
C LEU A 62 -1.55 -8.94 -1.85
N GLU A 63 -2.35 -9.06 -2.92
CA GLU A 63 -3.81 -9.09 -2.83
C GLU A 63 -4.31 -10.10 -1.79
N ASP A 64 -5.09 -9.64 -0.82
CA ASP A 64 -5.80 -10.46 0.15
C ASP A 64 -7.05 -11.04 -0.51
N ARG A 65 -7.11 -12.38 -0.58
CA ARG A 65 -8.18 -13.14 -1.25
C ARG A 65 -9.35 -13.53 -0.34
N GLY A 66 -9.28 -13.22 0.96
CA GLY A 66 -10.26 -13.65 1.96
C GLY A 66 -10.17 -15.12 2.36
#